data_AF-A0A011N1M2-F1
#
_entry.id   AF-A0A011N1M2-F1
#
_cell.length_a   1.000
_cell.length_b   1.000
_cell.length_c   1.000
_cell.angle_alpha   90.00
_cell.angle_beta   90.00
_cell.angle_gamma   90.00
#
_symmetry.space_group_name_H-M   'P 1'
#
loop_
_entity.id
_entity.type
_entity.pdbx_description
1 polymer ?
#
loop_
_entity_poly.entity_id
_entity_poly.type
_entity_poly.pdbx_seq_one_letter_code
_entity_poly.pdbx_strand_id
1 'polypeptide(L)'
;MDLLALYQPRAAVPLDELARLIGFPGKLGMDGSKVWQAWQEGRSAEIRDYCETDAVNTYLVGVRFRLMRGEISASEYEQELACVRAALQRLDKSHWHEFLAGWQ
;
A
#
# COMPACT_ATOMS: atom_id res chain seq x y z
N MET A 1 10.87 4.05 5.11
CA MET A 1 11.65 3.09 4.29
C MET A 1 13.06 2.88 4.83
N ASP A 2 13.61 3.77 5.66
CA ASP A 2 15.00 3.72 6.11
C ASP A 2 15.44 2.37 6.67
N LEU A 3 14.66 1.76 7.56
CA LEU A 3 14.99 0.45 8.12
C LEU A 3 15.01 -0.66 7.06
N LEU A 4 14.04 -0.65 6.12
CA LEU A 4 13.99 -1.61 5.01
C LEU A 4 15.17 -1.42 4.04
N ALA A 5 15.68 -0.19 3.95
CA ALA A 5 16.89 0.14 3.20
C ALA A 5 18.18 -0.01 4.03
N LEU A 6 18.12 -0.55 5.26
CA LEU A 6 19.25 -0.64 6.20
C LEU A 6 19.99 0.70 6.39
N TYR A 7 19.23 1.80 6.39
CA TYR A 7 19.72 3.17 6.47
C TYR A 7 20.70 3.56 5.34
N GLN A 8 20.65 2.85 4.20
CA GLN A 8 21.43 3.16 3.00
C GLN A 8 20.54 3.80 1.93
N PRO A 9 20.73 5.09 1.61
CA PRO A 9 19.88 5.79 0.64
C PRO A 9 19.85 5.14 -0.74
N ARG A 10 20.93 4.46 -1.15
CA ARG A 10 21.03 3.75 -2.43
C ARG A 10 20.22 2.45 -2.48
N ALA A 11 19.80 1.93 -1.33
CA ALA A 11 18.96 0.73 -1.23
C ALA A 11 17.47 1.07 -1.07
N ALA A 12 17.11 2.37 -1.09
CA ALA A 12 15.72 2.78 -1.01
C ALA A 12 14.98 2.43 -2.31
N VAL A 13 13.83 1.78 -2.16
CA VAL A 13 12.92 1.44 -3.26
C VAL A 13 11.62 2.22 -3.07
N PRO A 14 10.96 2.69 -4.13
CA PRO A 14 9.62 3.27 -4.01
C PRO A 14 8.63 2.28 -3.38
N LEU A 15 7.73 2.77 -2.51
CA LEU A 15 6.71 1.93 -1.87
C LEU A 15 5.92 1.11 -2.90
N ASP A 16 5.60 1.73 -4.03
CA ASP A 16 4.86 1.14 -5.13
C ASP A 16 5.54 -0.11 -5.70
N GLU A 17 6.83 0.01 -6.02
CA GLU A 17 7.64 -1.08 -6.53
C GLU A 17 7.81 -2.19 -5.49
N LEU A 18 8.05 -1.82 -4.23
CA LEU A 18 8.19 -2.79 -3.14
C LEU A 18 6.88 -3.58 -2.92
N ALA A 19 5.74 -2.89 -2.89
CA ALA A 19 4.43 -3.50 -2.71
C ALA A 19 4.15 -4.52 -3.83
N ARG A 20 4.37 -4.13 -5.10
CA ARG A 20 4.21 -5.04 -6.24
C ARG A 20 5.17 -6.22 -6.19
N LEU A 21 6.43 -5.99 -5.81
CA LEU A 21 7.43 -7.05 -5.70
C LEU A 21 7.02 -8.16 -4.72
N ILE A 22 6.30 -7.81 -3.65
CA ILE A 22 5.86 -8.76 -2.61
C ILE A 22 4.40 -9.22 -2.79
N GLY A 23 3.78 -8.95 -3.94
CA GLY A 23 2.44 -9.44 -4.32
C GLY A 23 1.28 -8.51 -3.95
N PHE A 24 1.54 -7.33 -3.41
CA PHE A 24 0.48 -6.34 -3.15
C PHE A 24 0.22 -5.45 -4.38
N PRO A 25 -0.94 -4.80 -4.49
CA PRO A 25 -1.35 -4.06 -5.69
C PRO A 25 -0.40 -2.92 -6.09
N GLY A 26 0.25 -2.29 -5.10
CA GLY A 26 0.97 -1.04 -5.31
C GLY A 26 0.04 0.16 -5.45
N LYS A 27 0.58 1.27 -5.95
CA LYS A 27 -0.14 2.52 -6.20
C LYS A 27 -1.10 2.35 -7.36
N LEU A 28 -2.32 2.86 -7.17
CA LEU A 28 -3.32 2.97 -8.22
C LEU A 28 -3.54 4.44 -8.55
N GLY A 29 -3.43 4.77 -9.83
CA GLY A 29 -3.71 6.12 -10.34
C GLY A 29 -2.53 7.10 -10.26
N MET A 30 -2.32 7.72 -9.10
CA MET A 30 -1.53 8.97 -8.98
C MET A 30 -0.09 8.74 -8.48
N ASP A 31 0.86 9.45 -9.10
CA ASP A 31 2.21 9.61 -8.57
C ASP A 31 2.27 10.77 -7.57
N GLY A 32 3.01 10.62 -6.46
CA GLY A 32 3.10 11.63 -5.40
C GLY A 32 3.60 13.00 -5.88
N SER A 33 4.40 13.05 -6.96
CA SER A 33 4.83 14.31 -7.59
C SER A 33 3.67 15.13 -8.17
N LYS A 34 2.52 14.50 -8.45
CA LYS A 34 1.34 15.14 -9.06
C LYS A 34 0.37 15.74 -8.05
N VAL A 35 0.58 15.51 -6.75
CA VAL A 35 -0.35 15.95 -5.68
C VAL A 35 -0.56 17.47 -5.70
N TRP A 36 0.51 18.26 -5.85
CA TRP A 36 0.40 19.72 -5.87
C TRP A 36 -0.37 20.24 -7.09
N GLN A 37 -0.16 19.63 -8.25
CA GLN A 37 -0.92 19.96 -9.46
C GLN A 37 -2.40 19.59 -9.29
N ALA A 38 -2.69 18.36 -8.83
CA ALA A 38 -4.05 17.90 -8.58
C ALA A 38 -4.78 18.80 -7.58
N TRP A 39 -4.08 19.32 -6.56
CA TRP A 39 -4.66 20.25 -5.59
C TRP A 39 -5.07 21.57 -6.25
N GLN A 40 -4.19 22.17 -7.05
CA GLN A 40 -4.47 23.41 -7.77
C GLN A 40 -5.64 23.25 -8.77
N GLU A 41 -5.81 22.05 -9.31
CA GLU A 41 -6.90 21.70 -10.23
C GLU A 41 -8.19 21.28 -9.49
N GLY A 42 -8.24 21.35 -8.16
CA GLY A 42 -9.42 21.02 -7.36
C GLY A 42 -9.71 19.52 -7.22
N ARG A 43 -8.78 18.65 -7.63
CA ARG A 43 -8.92 17.18 -7.66
C ARG A 43 -8.63 16.52 -6.30
N SER A 44 -9.21 17.06 -5.23
CA SER A 44 -8.97 16.61 -3.86
C SER A 44 -9.45 15.17 -3.58
N ALA A 45 -10.49 14.71 -4.29
CA ALA A 45 -10.95 13.33 -4.21
C ALA A 45 -9.89 12.33 -4.68
N GLU A 46 -9.22 12.62 -5.82
CA GLU A 46 -8.15 11.76 -6.33
C GLU A 46 -6.95 11.71 -5.39
N ILE A 47 -6.61 12.85 -4.76
CA ILE A 47 -5.54 12.89 -3.74
C ILE A 47 -5.91 12.02 -2.54
N ARG A 48 -7.18 12.04 -2.11
CA ARG A 48 -7.65 11.20 -1.01
C ARG A 48 -7.54 9.72 -1.35
N ASP A 49 -8.05 9.33 -2.51
CA ASP A 49 -8.03 7.94 -2.97
C ASP A 49 -6.58 7.41 -3.06
N TYR A 50 -5.66 8.23 -3.57
CA TYR A 50 -4.23 7.97 -3.56
C TYR A 50 -3.69 7.72 -2.14
N CYS A 51 -3.93 8.67 -1.22
CA CYS A 51 -3.44 8.56 0.17
C CYS A 51 -4.02 7.33 0.89
N GLU A 52 -5.29 7.00 0.64
CA GLU A 52 -5.95 5.83 1.19
C GLU A 52 -5.23 4.53 0.75
N THR A 53 -4.94 4.37 -0.55
CA THR A 53 -4.21 3.19 -1.05
C THR A 53 -2.75 3.11 -0.56
N ASP A 54 -2.04 4.24 -0.44
CA ASP A 54 -0.67 4.28 0.10
C ASP A 54 -0.62 3.88 1.57
N ALA A 55 -1.61 4.27 2.37
CA ALA A 55 -1.72 3.87 3.77
C ALA A 55 -1.89 2.35 3.90
N VAL A 56 -2.75 1.76 3.07
CA VAL A 56 -2.97 0.31 3.07
C VAL A 56 -1.72 -0.44 2.59
N ASN A 57 -1.08 -0.02 1.50
CA ASN A 57 0.18 -0.63 1.04
C ASN A 57 1.27 -0.56 2.12
N THR A 58 1.40 0.57 2.80
CA THR A 58 2.36 0.74 3.90
C THR A 58 2.10 -0.26 5.02
N TYR A 59 0.84 -0.44 5.40
CA TYR A 59 0.45 -1.42 6.41
C TYR A 59 0.79 -2.85 5.97
N LEU A 60 0.43 -3.23 4.73
CA LEU A 60 0.67 -4.59 4.20
C LEU A 60 2.16 -4.93 4.10
N VAL A 61 2.98 -3.97 3.62
CA VAL A 61 4.45 -4.08 3.64
C VAL A 61 4.96 -4.27 5.07
N GLY A 62 4.41 -3.51 6.02
CA GLY A 62 4.73 -3.65 7.44
C GLY A 62 4.42 -5.04 7.99
N VAL A 63 3.23 -5.57 7.70
CA VAL A 63 2.81 -6.93 8.10
C VAL A 63 3.73 -8.00 7.49
N ARG A 64 4.08 -7.87 6.21
CA ARG A 64 5.06 -8.76 5.55
C ARG A 64 6.43 -8.69 6.23
N PHE A 65 6.88 -7.50 6.60
CA PHE A 65 8.15 -7.31 7.29
C PHE A 65 8.15 -7.94 8.69
N ARG A 66 7.06 -7.80 9.45
CA ARG A 66 6.90 -8.46 10.77
C ARG A 66 6.98 -9.98 10.66
N LEU A 67 6.36 -10.57 9.63
CA LEU A 67 6.49 -12.00 9.33
C LEU A 67 7.95 -12.38 9.06
N MET A 68 8.67 -11.63 8.22
CA MET A 68 10.08 -11.89 7.90
C MET A 68 10.99 -11.83 9.13
N ARG A 69 10.63 -11.01 10.14
CA ARG A 69 11.35 -10.91 11.42
C ARG A 69 10.97 -11.99 12.43
N GLY A 70 9.97 -12.83 12.13
CA GLY A 70 9.43 -13.82 13.06
C GLY A 70 8.63 -13.22 14.22
N GLU A 71 8.16 -11.97 14.10
CA GLU A 71 7.31 -11.33 15.12
C GLU A 71 5.88 -11.85 15.10
N ILE A 72 5.44 -12.38 13.95
CA ILE A 72 4.14 -13.02 13.76
C ILE A 72 4.33 -14.33 13.02
N SER A 73 3.45 -15.28 13.30
CA SER A 73 3.35 -16.55 12.60
C SER A 73 2.75 -16.39 11.20
N ALA A 74 2.92 -17.42 10.35
CA ALA A 74 2.24 -17.46 9.06
C ALA A 74 0.71 -17.42 9.20
N SER A 75 0.15 -18.02 10.26
CA SER A 75 -1.30 -17.98 10.50
C SER A 75 -1.79 -16.58 10.85
N GLU A 76 -1.06 -15.84 11.68
CA GLU A 76 -1.40 -14.46 12.02
C GLU A 76 -1.26 -13.54 10.80
N TYR A 77 -0.24 -13.77 9.96
CA TYR A 77 -0.07 -13.06 8.69
C TYR A 77 -1.30 -13.22 7.79
N GLU A 78 -1.76 -14.46 7.55
CA GLU A 78 -2.95 -14.71 6.72
C GLU A 78 -4.22 -14.10 7.32
N GLN A 79 -4.36 -14.11 8.65
CA GLN A 79 -5.48 -13.47 9.34
C GLN A 79 -5.50 -11.96 9.13
N GLU A 80 -4.35 -11.29 9.19
CA GLU A 80 -4.23 -9.85 8.93
C GLU A 80 -4.58 -9.53 7.47
N LEU A 81 -4.10 -10.32 6.50
CA LEU A 81 -4.44 -10.12 5.10
C LEU A 81 -5.95 -10.29 4.85
N ALA A 82 -6.56 -11.31 5.44
CA ALA A 82 -8.00 -11.55 5.35
C ALA A 82 -8.81 -10.42 6.00
N CYS A 83 -8.36 -9.91 7.16
CA CYS A 83 -8.97 -8.78 7.84
C CYS A 83 -8.98 -7.53 6.95
N VAL A 84 -7.85 -7.19 6.34
CA VAL A 84 -7.74 -6.04 5.42
C VAL A 84 -8.63 -6.24 4.21
N ARG A 85 -8.55 -7.39 3.52
CA ARG A 85 -9.40 -7.67 2.35
C ARG A 85 -10.88 -7.51 2.69
N ALA A 86 -11.34 -8.05 3.81
CA ALA A 86 -12.73 -7.93 4.27
C ALA A 86 -13.10 -6.49 4.66
N ALA A 87 -12.16 -5.69 5.18
CA ALA A 87 -12.39 -4.27 5.44
C ALA A 87 -12.56 -3.48 4.14
N LEU A 88 -11.69 -3.69 3.15
CA LEU A 88 -11.76 -2.99 1.87
C LEU A 88 -12.98 -3.40 1.05
N GLN A 89 -13.38 -4.66 1.08
CA GLN A 89 -14.60 -5.14 0.39
C GLN A 89 -15.89 -4.48 0.88
N ARG A 90 -15.89 -3.94 2.12
CA ARG A 90 -17.02 -3.19 2.67
C ARG A 90 -17.04 -1.73 2.23
N LEU A 91 -15.95 -1.23 1.65
CA LEU A 91 -15.84 0.14 1.15
C LEU A 91 -16.24 0.17 -0.32
N ASP A 92 -17.45 0.64 -0.60
CA ASP A 92 -17.97 0.77 -1.97
C ASP A 92 -17.39 2.00 -2.68
N LYS A 93 -16.11 1.92 -3.06
CA LYS A 93 -15.42 2.94 -3.86
C LYS A 93 -14.63 2.30 -5.00
N SER A 94 -14.59 2.95 -6.16
CA SER A 94 -13.94 2.45 -7.37
C SER A 94 -12.49 2.05 -7.18
N HIS A 95 -11.68 2.88 -6.50
CA HIS A 95 -10.27 2.58 -6.26
C HIS A 95 -10.05 1.34 -5.37
N TRP A 96 -10.99 1.00 -4.48
CA TRP A 96 -10.89 -0.23 -3.68
C TRP A 96 -11.22 -1.48 -4.48
N HIS A 97 -12.17 -1.39 -5.42
CA HIS A 97 -12.41 -2.47 -6.37
C HIS A 97 -11.17 -2.73 -7.23
N GLU A 98 -10.55 -1.68 -7.75
CA GLU A 98 -9.30 -1.78 -8.52
C GLU A 98 -8.16 -2.35 -7.67
N PHE A 99 -8.04 -1.91 -6.41
CA PHE A 99 -7.03 -2.41 -5.47
C PHE A 99 -7.19 -3.89 -5.17
N LEU A 100 -8.40 -4.33 -4.88
CA LEU A 100 -8.68 -5.74 -4.62
C LEU A 100 -8.48 -6.61 -5.87
N ALA A 101 -8.78 -6.08 -7.06
CA ALA A 101 -8.54 -6.78 -8.33
C ALA A 101 -7.05 -6.93 -8.65
N GLY A 102 -6.22 -5.96 -8.27
CA GLY A 102 -4.76 -6.00 -8.44
C GLY A 102 -4.02 -6.85 -7.39
N TRP A 103 -4.72 -7.36 -6.37
CA TRP A 103 -4.09 -8.06 -5.24
C TRP A 103 -4.00 -9.57 -5.48
N GLN A 104 -2.82 -10.03 -5.92
CA GLN A 104 -2.50 -11.44 -6.20
C GLN A 104 -1.97 -12.21 -4.99
#